data_AF-A0A2V7JL21-F1
#
_entry.id   AF-A0A2V7JL21-F1
#
_cell.length_a   1.000
_cell.length_b   1.000
_cell.length_c   1.000
_cell.angle_alpha   90.00
_cell.angle_beta   90.00
_cell.angle_gamma   90.00
#
_symmetry.space_group_name_H-M   'P 1'
#
loop_
_entity.id
_entity.type
_entity.pdbx_description
1 polymer ?
#
loop_
_entity_poly.entity_id
_entity_poly.type
_entity_poly.pdbx_seq_one_letter_code
_entity_poly.pdbx_strand_id
1 'polypeptide(L)'
;MKEKRAISFFAGVSASLIIVGTIILRTYYRTVDQHNAMLISAGLAFAVQLGSYALLRPARPGHGFPGELLLRWGLGAVLRLFVLVLYAPLARIINLSVEAALVSLVTFFFLTMMAEPLLLEYDR
;
A
#
# COMPACT_ATOMS: atom_id res chain seq x y z
N MET A 1 -10.82 -7.24 21.53
CA MET A 1 -11.87 -6.95 20.51
C MET A 1 -11.58 -5.73 19.63
N LYS A 2 -11.00 -4.64 20.15
CA LYS A 2 -10.64 -3.45 19.36
C LYS A 2 -9.54 -3.72 18.29
N GLU A 3 -8.54 -4.55 18.62
CA GLU A 3 -7.42 -4.91 17.71
C GLU A 3 -7.85 -5.51 16.36
N LYS A 4 -8.73 -6.52 16.36
CA LYS A 4 -9.19 -7.16 15.11
C LYS A 4 -9.99 -6.17 14.25
N ARG A 5 -10.72 -5.25 14.90
CA ARG A 5 -11.51 -4.22 14.21
C ARG A 5 -10.62 -3.22 13.48
N ALA A 6 -9.56 -2.71 14.13
CA ALA A 6 -8.67 -1.73 13.51
C ALA A 6 -7.94 -2.29 12.28
N ILE A 7 -7.39 -3.52 12.37
CA ILE A 7 -6.77 -4.21 11.23
C ILE A 7 -7.79 -4.45 10.12
N SER A 8 -9.00 -4.95 10.46
CA SER A 8 -10.03 -5.23 9.45
C SER A 8 -10.52 -3.95 8.74
N PHE A 9 -10.59 -2.84 9.46
CA PHE A 9 -11.00 -1.55 8.90
C PHE A 9 -9.93 -1.00 7.97
N PHE A 10 -8.67 -1.00 8.40
CA PHE A 10 -7.55 -0.57 7.57
C PHE A 10 -7.39 -1.43 6.31
N ALA A 11 -7.53 -2.75 6.46
CA ALA A 11 -7.55 -3.69 5.33
C ALA A 11 -8.71 -3.38 4.37
N GLY A 12 -9.91 -3.11 4.91
CA GLY A 12 -11.09 -2.76 4.12
C GLY A 12 -10.92 -1.46 3.34
N VAL A 13 -10.43 -0.39 3.96
CA VAL A 13 -10.16 0.90 3.30
C VAL A 13 -9.10 0.73 2.21
N SER A 14 -8.00 0.04 2.53
CA SER A 14 -6.91 -0.21 1.58
C SER A 14 -7.38 -1.05 0.39
N ALA A 15 -8.13 -2.12 0.63
CA ALA A 15 -8.71 -2.93 -0.43
C ALA A 15 -9.66 -2.11 -1.31
N SER A 16 -10.50 -1.27 -0.72
CA SER A 16 -11.43 -0.41 -1.45
C SER A 16 -10.69 0.56 -2.37
N LEU A 17 -9.62 1.21 -1.88
CA LEU A 17 -8.79 2.11 -2.68
C LEU A 17 -8.08 1.39 -3.82
N ILE A 18 -7.54 0.19 -3.56
CA ILE A 18 -6.89 -0.63 -4.58
C ILE A 18 -7.91 -1.07 -5.65
N ILE A 19 -9.12 -1.47 -5.25
CA ILE A 19 -10.20 -1.84 -6.19
C ILE A 19 -10.56 -0.66 -7.08
N VAL A 20 -10.80 0.52 -6.49
CA VAL A 20 -11.12 1.74 -7.25
C VAL A 20 -9.98 2.10 -8.21
N GLY A 21 -8.73 2.10 -7.73
CA GLY A 21 -7.56 2.36 -8.57
C GLY A 21 -7.42 1.34 -9.71
N THR A 22 -7.71 0.07 -9.45
CA THR A 22 -7.66 -1.01 -10.45
C THR A 22 -8.72 -0.79 -11.51
N ILE A 23 -9.95 -0.42 -11.14
CA ILE A 23 -11.04 -0.11 -12.09
C ILE A 23 -10.63 1.04 -13.01
N ILE A 24 -10.06 2.10 -12.45
CA ILE A 24 -9.62 3.27 -13.22
C ILE A 24 -8.47 2.90 -14.16
N LEU A 25 -7.39 2.29 -13.64
CA LEU A 25 -6.22 1.92 -14.44
C LEU A 25 -6.54 0.91 -15.55
N ARG A 26 -7.52 0.03 -15.31
CA ARG A 26 -8.02 -0.92 -16.33
C ARG A 26 -8.64 -0.23 -17.55
N THR A 27 -9.09 1.02 -17.44
CA THR A 27 -9.56 1.79 -18.61
C THR A 27 -8.40 2.35 -19.46
N TYR A 28 -7.22 2.49 -18.84
CA TYR A 28 -6.02 3.01 -19.50
C TYR A 28 -5.19 1.89 -20.14
N TYR A 29 -5.00 0.78 -19.43
CA TYR A 29 -4.29 -0.39 -19.96
C TYR A 29 -5.14 -1.16 -20.96
N ARG A 30 -4.54 -1.51 -22.09
CA ARG A 30 -5.27 -2.15 -23.22
C ARG A 30 -4.81 -3.56 -23.51
N THR A 31 -3.60 -3.94 -23.06
CA THR A 31 -3.04 -5.26 -23.34
C THR A 31 -3.18 -6.20 -22.14
N VAL A 32 -3.21 -7.50 -22.40
CA VAL A 32 -3.28 -8.53 -21.33
C VAL A 32 -2.06 -8.45 -20.41
N ASP A 33 -0.88 -8.18 -20.96
CA ASP A 33 0.36 -8.04 -20.18
C ASP A 33 0.31 -6.86 -19.20
N GLN A 34 -0.18 -5.69 -19.64
CA GLN A 34 -0.36 -4.54 -18.76
C GLN A 34 -1.39 -4.80 -17.66
N HIS A 35 -2.46 -5.53 -17.96
CA HIS A 35 -3.45 -5.92 -16.95
C HIS A 35 -2.87 -6.88 -15.91
N ASN A 36 -2.09 -7.87 -16.34
CA ASN A 36 -1.41 -8.79 -15.42
C ASN A 36 -0.43 -8.04 -14.53
N ALA A 37 0.32 -7.09 -15.10
CA ALA A 37 1.23 -6.23 -14.36
C ALA A 37 0.53 -5.41 -13.28
N MET A 38 -0.59 -4.80 -13.64
CA MET A 38 -1.44 -4.06 -12.71
C MET A 38 -1.98 -4.95 -11.59
N LEU A 39 -2.50 -6.14 -11.91
CA LEU A 39 -3.08 -7.04 -10.90
C LEU A 39 -2.04 -7.58 -9.91
N ILE A 40 -0.85 -7.93 -10.41
CA ILE A 40 0.27 -8.35 -9.54
C ILE A 40 0.69 -7.19 -8.63
N SER A 41 0.74 -5.97 -9.18
CA SER A 41 1.04 -4.76 -8.41
C SER A 41 -0.01 -4.48 -7.33
N ALA A 42 -1.29 -4.69 -7.63
CA ALA A 42 -2.39 -4.55 -6.67
C ALA A 42 -2.25 -5.53 -5.50
N GLY A 43 -1.96 -6.81 -5.80
CA GLY A 43 -1.71 -7.83 -4.77
C GLY A 43 -0.50 -7.51 -3.90
N LEU A 44 0.61 -7.10 -4.53
CA LEU A 44 1.82 -6.69 -3.81
C LEU A 44 1.58 -5.47 -2.93
N ALA A 45 0.88 -4.45 -3.46
CA ALA A 45 0.52 -3.25 -2.73
C ALA A 45 -0.27 -3.59 -1.48
N PHE A 46 -1.30 -4.44 -1.60
CA PHE A 46 -2.11 -4.88 -0.48
C PHE A 46 -1.28 -5.61 0.59
N ALA A 47 -0.39 -6.53 0.18
CA ALA A 47 0.47 -7.26 1.11
C ALA A 47 1.41 -6.31 1.89
N VAL A 48 2.03 -5.36 1.21
CA VAL A 48 2.92 -4.37 1.83
C VAL A 48 2.14 -3.43 2.75
N GLN A 49 0.92 -3.05 2.38
CA GLN A 49 0.05 -2.21 3.20
C GLN A 49 -0.23 -2.89 4.55
N LEU A 50 -0.61 -4.16 4.51
CA LEU A 50 -0.85 -4.96 5.72
C LEU A 50 0.42 -5.15 6.54
N GLY A 51 1.55 -5.43 5.88
CA GLY A 51 2.85 -5.57 6.53
C GLY A 51 3.29 -4.28 7.22
N SER A 52 3.13 -3.14 6.55
CA SER A 52 3.45 -1.82 7.09
C SER A 52 2.60 -1.50 8.32
N TYR A 53 1.29 -1.74 8.25
CA TYR A 53 0.42 -1.54 9.41
C TYR A 53 0.78 -2.45 10.59
N ALA A 54 1.11 -3.72 10.33
CA ALA A 54 1.54 -4.65 11.37
C ALA A 54 2.86 -4.23 12.03
N LEU A 55 3.83 -3.75 11.24
CA LEU A 55 5.14 -3.28 11.71
C LEU A 55 5.05 -1.96 12.48
N LEU A 56 4.13 -1.08 12.10
CA LEU A 56 4.00 0.28 12.65
C LEU A 56 2.99 0.38 13.80
N ARG A 57 2.42 -0.75 14.22
CA ARG A 57 1.45 -0.78 15.32
C ARG A 57 2.11 -0.34 16.64
N PRO A 58 1.46 0.52 17.45
CA PRO A 58 1.94 0.82 18.79
C PRO A 58 1.90 -0.42 19.69
N ALA A 59 2.99 -0.71 20.40
CA ALA A 59 3.02 -1.76 21.41
C ALA A 59 2.17 -1.40 22.65
N ARG A 60 1.89 -0.11 22.89
CA ARG A 60 1.04 0.38 23.98
C ARG A 60 0.21 1.60 23.56
N PRO A 61 -1.11 1.63 23.79
CA PRO A 61 -1.91 2.84 23.65
C PRO A 61 -1.51 3.84 24.74
N GLY A 62 -1.17 5.09 24.38
CA GLY A 62 -1.07 6.20 25.34
C GLY A 62 0.33 6.68 25.74
N HIS A 63 1.40 6.32 25.04
CA HIS A 63 2.76 6.86 25.27
C HIS A 63 3.41 7.35 23.96
N GLY A 64 2.72 8.23 23.24
CA GLY A 64 3.24 8.76 21.98
C GLY A 64 3.82 10.17 22.13
N PHE A 65 5.13 10.32 21.89
CA PHE A 65 5.73 11.63 21.71
C PHE A 65 5.17 12.31 20.44
N PRO A 66 5.11 13.65 20.37
CA PRO A 66 4.53 14.39 19.24
C PRO A 66 5.19 14.19 17.85
N GLY A 67 6.19 13.32 17.71
CA GLY A 67 6.81 12.94 16.43
C GLY A 67 6.64 11.46 16.02
N GLU A 68 6.03 10.62 16.87
CA GLU A 68 5.98 9.17 16.62
C GLU A 68 5.12 8.80 15.41
N LEU A 69 4.05 9.56 15.16
CA LEU A 69 3.20 9.41 13.98
C LEU A 69 3.99 9.66 12.69
N LEU A 70 4.75 10.76 12.64
CA LEU A 70 5.57 11.14 11.49
C LEU A 70 6.68 10.11 11.26
N LEU A 71 7.33 9.63 12.32
CA LEU A 71 8.37 8.60 12.22
C LEU A 71 7.80 7.30 11.65
N ARG A 72 6.62 6.88 12.10
CA ARG A 72 5.96 5.66 11.60
C ARG A 72 5.52 5.80 10.15
N TRP A 73 4.91 6.92 9.80
CA TRP A 73 4.56 7.22 8.42
C TRP A 73 5.80 7.25 7.52
N GLY A 74 6.90 7.85 7.98
CA GLY A 74 8.19 7.84 7.30
C GLY A 74 8.77 6.44 7.11
N LEU A 75 8.69 5.57 8.12
CA LEU A 75 9.08 4.16 8.00
C LEU A 75 8.23 3.41 6.96
N GLY A 76 6.92 3.67 6.92
CA GLY A 76 6.04 3.14 5.87
C GLY A 76 6.43 3.62 4.47
N ALA A 77 6.80 4.89 4.33
CA ALA A 77 7.30 5.47 3.09
C ALA A 77 8.60 4.77 2.62
N VAL A 78 9.56 4.56 3.54
CA VAL A 78 10.83 3.88 3.24
C VAL A 78 10.60 2.43 2.80
N LEU A 79 9.72 1.69 3.50
CA LEU A 79 9.36 0.33 3.11
C LEU A 79 8.78 0.26 1.70
N ARG A 80 7.87 1.18 1.36
CA ARG A 80 7.27 1.25 0.01
C ARG A 80 8.30 1.59 -1.05
N LEU A 81 9.20 2.53 -0.77
CA LEU A 81 10.30 2.88 -1.67
C LEU A 81 11.21 1.67 -1.91
N PHE A 82 11.55 0.94 -0.85
CA PHE A 82 12.34 -0.28 -0.93
C PHE A 82 11.64 -1.34 -1.79
N VAL A 83 10.35 -1.59 -1.57
CA VAL A 83 9.57 -2.52 -2.39
C VAL A 83 9.54 -2.07 -3.86
N LEU A 84 9.35 -0.78 -4.12
CA LEU A 84 9.33 -0.25 -5.49
C LEU A 84 10.66 -0.51 -6.22
N VAL A 85 11.78 -0.25 -5.54
CA VAL A 85 13.13 -0.48 -6.08
C VAL A 85 13.36 -1.96 -6.36
N LEU A 86 12.91 -2.86 -5.48
CA LEU A 86 13.04 -4.30 -5.68
C LEU A 86 12.06 -4.86 -6.73
N TYR A 87 10.88 -4.26 -6.87
CA TYR A 87 9.87 -4.75 -7.79
C TYR A 87 10.24 -4.48 -9.25
N ALA A 88 10.94 -3.38 -9.55
CA ALA A 88 11.39 -3.05 -10.90
C ALA A 88 12.21 -4.18 -11.58
N PRO A 89 13.31 -4.70 -10.98
CA PRO A 89 14.04 -5.81 -11.57
C PRO A 89 13.23 -7.11 -11.56
N LEU A 90 12.40 -7.36 -10.54
CA LEU A 90 11.55 -8.56 -10.48
C LEU A 90 10.54 -8.59 -11.64
N ALA A 91 9.85 -7.48 -11.91
CA ALA A 91 8.93 -7.33 -13.02
C ALA A 91 9.63 -7.59 -14.37
N ARG A 92 10.88 -7.15 -14.50
CA ARG A 92 11.69 -7.39 -15.70
C ARG A 92 12.06 -8.87 -15.86
N ILE A 93 12.42 -9.56 -14.78
CA ILE A 93 12.78 -10.99 -14.81
C ILE A 93 11.60 -11.87 -15.27
N ILE A 94 10.39 -11.52 -14.84
CA ILE A 94 9.16 -12.26 -15.20
C ILE A 94 8.51 -11.78 -16.51
N ASN A 95 9.19 -10.95 -17.30
CA ASN A 95 8.71 -10.38 -18.57
C ASN A 95 7.36 -9.64 -18.48
N LEU A 96 7.10 -8.98 -17.35
CA LEU A 96 5.96 -8.09 -17.19
C LEU A 96 6.24 -6.72 -17.84
N SER A 97 5.20 -6.02 -18.29
CA SER A 97 5.28 -4.58 -18.58
C SER A 97 5.76 -3.80 -17.35
N VAL A 98 7.04 -3.43 -17.34
CA VAL A 98 7.68 -2.68 -16.24
C VAL A 98 6.98 -1.34 -16.01
N GLU A 99 6.56 -0.67 -17.09
CA GLU A 99 5.82 0.58 -17.01
C GLU A 99 4.49 0.40 -16.28
N ALA A 100 3.65 -0.56 -16.72
CA ALA A 100 2.37 -0.80 -16.08
C ALA A 100 2.53 -1.29 -14.63
N ALA A 101 3.55 -2.10 -14.36
CA ALA A 101 3.87 -2.59 -13.03
C ALA A 101 4.22 -1.45 -12.07
N LEU A 102 5.18 -0.60 -12.43
CA LEU A 102 5.64 0.49 -11.56
C LEU A 102 4.60 1.59 -11.41
N VAL A 103 3.94 2.01 -12.50
CA VAL A 103 2.90 3.04 -12.46
C VAL A 103 1.74 2.58 -11.58
N SER A 104 1.29 1.33 -11.74
CA SER A 104 0.22 0.78 -10.90
C SER A 104 0.64 0.71 -9.43
N LEU A 105 1.84 0.17 -9.15
CA LEU A 105 2.32 0.00 -7.79
C LEU A 105 2.47 1.34 -7.06
N VAL A 106 3.06 2.35 -7.71
CA VAL A 106 3.17 3.71 -7.15
C VAL A 106 1.79 4.31 -6.91
N THR A 107 0.87 4.16 -7.86
CA THR A 107 -0.50 4.66 -7.73
C THR A 107 -1.19 4.05 -6.51
N PHE A 108 -1.11 2.73 -6.34
CA PHE A 108 -1.70 2.05 -5.19
C PHE A 108 -1.06 2.50 -3.88
N PHE A 109 0.28 2.51 -3.79
CA PHE A 109 0.97 2.98 -2.61
C PHE A 109 0.60 4.41 -2.23
N PHE A 110 0.48 5.31 -3.20
CA PHE A 110 0.11 6.68 -2.93
C PHE A 110 -1.31 6.79 -2.38
N LEU A 111 -2.28 6.16 -3.05
CA LEU A 111 -3.69 6.17 -2.63
C LEU A 111 -3.84 5.66 -1.20
N THR A 112 -3.20 4.53 -0.89
CA THR A 112 -3.35 3.89 0.41
C THR A 112 -2.53 4.59 1.51
N MET A 113 -1.42 5.25 1.16
CA MET A 113 -0.63 6.06 2.09
C MET A 113 -1.31 7.39 2.44
N MET A 114 -2.13 7.96 1.54
CA MET A 114 -2.96 9.13 1.87
C MET A 114 -4.04 8.79 2.92
N ALA A 115 -4.49 7.52 2.96
CA ALA A 115 -5.48 7.08 3.94
C ALA A 115 -4.88 6.81 5.33
N GLU A 116 -3.57 6.50 5.44
CA GLU A 116 -2.90 6.21 6.72
C GLU A 116 -3.02 7.31 7.78
N PRO A 117 -2.71 8.59 7.52
CA PRO A 117 -2.81 9.63 8.54
C PRO A 117 -4.25 9.85 9.02
N LEU A 118 -5.23 9.79 8.12
CA LEU A 118 -6.66 9.88 8.44
C LEU A 118 -7.10 8.73 9.37
N LEU A 119 -6.57 7.52 9.15
CA LEU A 119 -6.88 6.33 9.93
C LEU A 119 -6.21 6.34 11.31
N LEU A 120 -4.99 6.88 11.39
CA LEU A 120 -4.23 6.99 12.65
C LEU A 120 -4.78 8.10 13.56
N GLU A 121 -5.44 9.10 12.99
CA GLU A 121 -6.17 10.12 13.75
C GLU A 121 -7.49 9.58 14.34
N TYR A 122 -8.15 8.64 13.65
CA TYR A 122 -9.39 8.00 14.13
C TYR A 122 -9.18 7.03 15.32
N ASP A 123 -7.96 6.55 15.55
CA ASP A 123 -7.62 5.63 16.66
C ASP A 123 -7.06 6.36 17.90
N ARG A 124 -6.96 7.70 17.87
CA ARG A 124 -6.69 8.56 19.03
C ARG A 124 -7.96 8.86 19.80
#